data_AF-A0A380AC25-F1
#
_entry.id   AF-A0A380AC25-F1
#
_cell.length_a   1.000
_cell.length_b   1.000
_cell.length_c   1.000
_cell.angle_alpha   90.00
_cell.angle_beta   90.00
_cell.angle_gamma   90.00
#
_symmetry.space_group_name_H-M   'P 1'
#
loop_
_entity.id
_entity.type
_entity.pdbx_description
1 polymer ?
#
loop_
_entity_poly.entity_id
_entity_poly.type
_entity_poly.pdbx_seq_one_letter_code
_entity_poly.pdbx_strand_id
1 'polypeptide(L)'
;MALETADGNIYAGRYAENAAFNPSLPPLQAALILLNLSGGDCRAIRRAVLAEPQDASISQWDATRVTLAGLGCQNVSRAAF
;
A
#
# COMPACT_ATOMS: atom_id res chain seq x y z
N MET A 1 -3.68 -0.63 4.41
CA MET A 1 -3.51 -1.24 3.07
C MET A 1 -3.12 -2.70 3.23
N ALA A 2 -3.53 -3.55 2.29
CA ALA A 2 -3.03 -4.91 2.15
C ALA A 2 -2.58 -5.18 0.71
N LEU A 3 -1.48 -5.93 0.57
CA LEU A 3 -0.92 -6.44 -0.68
C LEU A 3 -1.04 -7.95 -0.69
N GLU A 4 -1.45 -8.53 -1.81
CA GLU A 4 -1.52 -9.97 -2.03
C GLU A 4 -0.53 -10.36 -3.14
N THR A 5 0.36 -11.32 -2.88
CA THR A 5 1.32 -11.82 -3.87
C THR A 5 0.74 -12.97 -4.71
N ALA A 6 1.44 -13.34 -5.79
CA ALA A 6 1.07 -14.45 -6.66
C ALA A 6 0.91 -15.78 -5.89
N ASP A 7 1.72 -15.98 -4.84
CA ASP A 7 1.68 -17.19 -3.99
C ASP A 7 0.60 -17.10 -2.88
N GLY A 8 -0.23 -16.06 -2.88
CA GLY A 8 -1.33 -15.87 -1.94
C GLY A 8 -0.95 -15.28 -0.58
N ASN A 9 0.32 -14.92 -0.37
CA ASN A 9 0.76 -14.25 0.86
C ASN A 9 0.20 -12.83 0.95
N ILE A 10 -0.19 -12.41 2.15
CA ILE A 10 -0.76 -11.09 2.41
C ILE A 10 0.15 -10.28 3.33
N TYR A 11 0.49 -9.06 2.90
CA TYR A 11 1.29 -8.10 3.67
C TYR A 11 0.50 -6.82 3.89
N ALA A 12 0.28 -6.44 5.14
CA ALA A 12 -0.53 -5.29 5.51
C ALA A 12 0.31 -4.16 6.11
N GLY A 13 0.14 -2.96 5.57
CA GLY A 13 0.77 -1.74 6.04
C GLY A 13 -0.24 -0.72 6.53
N ARG A 14 0.13 0.01 7.59
CA ARG A 14 -0.69 1.06 8.21
C ARG A 14 -0.07 2.43 7.94
N TYR A 15 -0.90 3.45 7.88
CA TYR A 15 -0.43 4.83 7.85
C TYR A 15 0.16 5.17 9.21
N ALA A 16 1.37 5.75 9.22
CA ALA A 16 2.00 6.29 10.42
C ALA A 16 2.37 7.74 10.16
N GLU A 17 1.58 8.64 10.73
CA GLU A 17 1.76 10.08 10.59
C GLU A 17 2.91 10.58 11.46
N ASN A 18 3.61 11.60 10.99
CA ASN A 18 4.64 12.31 11.72
C ASN A 18 4.20 13.74 12.04
N ALA A 19 4.56 14.25 13.22
CA ALA A 19 4.21 15.60 13.67
C ALA A 19 4.77 16.73 12.77
N ALA A 20 5.90 16.51 12.09
CA ALA A 20 6.45 17.45 11.11
C ALA A 20 5.84 17.27 9.71
N PHE A 21 4.77 16.47 9.58
CA PHE A 21 4.14 15.96 8.36
C PHE A 21 5.08 15.09 7.53
N ASN A 22 6.22 15.63 7.10
CA ASN A 22 7.37 14.83 6.66
C ASN A 22 8.21 14.48 7.89
N PRO A 23 8.60 13.21 8.14
CA PRO A 23 8.57 12.04 7.26
C PRO A 23 7.47 11.01 7.61
N SER A 24 6.18 11.31 7.39
CA SER A 24 5.11 10.30 7.55
C SER A 24 5.34 9.09 6.65
N LEU A 25 4.98 7.90 7.13
CA LEU A 25 5.09 6.65 6.38
C LEU A 25 3.73 6.26 5.77
N PRO A 26 3.57 6.30 4.43
CA PRO A 26 2.37 5.85 3.75
C PRO A 26 2.12 4.35 3.98
N PRO A 27 0.83 3.92 4.00
CA PRO A 27 0.48 2.53 4.25
C PRO A 27 1.03 1.56 3.19
N LEU A 28 1.20 2.00 1.94
CA LEU A 28 1.85 1.20 0.89
C LEU A 28 3.32 0.93 1.23
N GLN A 29 4.07 1.94 1.67
CA GLN A 29 5.49 1.77 2.01
C GLN A 29 5.67 0.78 3.16
N ALA A 30 4.85 0.88 4.21
CA ALA A 30 4.86 -0.07 5.31
C ALA A 30 4.61 -1.52 4.84
N ALA A 31 3.67 -1.72 3.91
CA ALA A 31 3.37 -3.06 3.37
C ALA A 31 4.52 -3.61 2.49
N LEU A 32 5.13 -2.75 1.65
CA LEU A 32 6.27 -3.11 0.82
C LEU A 32 7.51 -3.47 1.65
N ILE A 33 7.74 -2.75 2.76
CA ILE A 33 8.82 -3.06 3.71
C ILE A 33 8.63 -4.47 4.28
N LEU A 34 7.42 -4.83 4.73
CA LEU A 34 7.15 -6.16 5.27
C LEU A 34 7.34 -7.26 4.22
N LEU A 35 6.85 -7.03 3.00
CA LEU A 35 7.06 -7.96 1.88
C LEU A 35 8.55 -8.13 1.55
N ASN A 36 9.32 -7.05 1.58
CA ASN A 36 10.76 -7.12 1.30
C ASN A 36 11.53 -7.84 2.43
N LEU A 37 11.19 -7.55 3.69
CA LEU A 37 11.79 -8.21 4.86
C LEU A 37 11.51 -9.72 4.93
N SER A 38 10.41 -10.18 4.32
CA SER A 38 10.10 -11.61 4.19
C SER A 38 10.79 -12.27 2.99
N GLY A 39 11.64 -11.55 2.25
CA GLY A 39 12.31 -12.04 1.04
C GLY A 39 11.42 -12.08 -0.21
N GLY A 40 10.25 -11.42 -0.19
CA GLY A 40 9.34 -11.36 -1.32
C GLY A 40 9.78 -10.39 -2.42
N ASP A 41 9.30 -10.62 -3.64
CA ASP A 41 9.47 -9.72 -4.78
C ASP A 41 8.29 -8.75 -4.90
N CYS A 42 8.56 -7.45 -4.88
CA CYS A 42 7.54 -6.40 -5.08
C CYS A 42 6.83 -6.52 -6.44
N ARG A 43 7.45 -7.16 -7.44
CA ARG A 43 6.82 -7.41 -8.75
C ARG A 43 5.87 -8.62 -8.72
N ALA A 44 5.89 -9.42 -7.67
CA ALA A 44 4.97 -10.54 -7.48
C ALA A 44 3.61 -10.11 -6.90
N ILE A 45 3.40 -8.81 -6.64
CA ILE A 45 2.12 -8.28 -6.15
C ILE A 45 1.05 -8.43 -7.24
N ARG A 46 -0.01 -9.18 -6.92
CA ARG A 46 -1.12 -9.47 -7.83
C ARG A 46 -2.35 -8.60 -7.58
N ARG A 47 -2.54 -8.16 -6.34
CA ARG A 47 -3.68 -7.35 -5.92
C ARG A 47 -3.31 -6.46 -4.75
N ALA A 48 -3.91 -5.28 -4.69
CA ALA A 48 -3.78 -4.39 -3.54
C ALA A 48 -5.12 -3.77 -3.15
N VAL A 49 -5.33 -3.56 -1.85
CA VAL A 49 -6.49 -2.86 -1.31
C VAL A 49 -6.05 -1.72 -0.40
N LEU A 50 -6.46 -0.50 -0.73
CA LEU A 50 -6.34 0.66 0.15
C LEU A 50 -7.65 0.83 0.93
N ALA A 51 -7.58 0.77 2.25
CA ALA A 51 -8.69 1.15 3.12
C ALA A 51 -8.40 2.53 3.70
N GLU A 52 -9.27 3.50 3.45
CA GLU A 52 -9.17 4.86 3.97
C GLU A 52 -10.57 5.49 4.06
N PRO A 53 -10.81 6.47 4.96
CA PRO A 53 -12.11 7.12 5.08
C PRO A 53 -12.56 7.76 3.77
N GLN A 54 -13.88 7.85 3.54
CA GLN A 54 -14.43 8.52 2.36
C GLN A 54 -14.06 10.02 2.34
N ASP A 55 -14.19 10.68 3.49
CA ASP A 55 -13.96 12.12 3.65
C ASP A 55 -12.60 12.44 4.31
N ALA A 56 -11.59 11.61 4.03
CA ALA A 56 -10.23 11.85 4.52
C ALA A 56 -9.68 13.18 3.99
N SER A 57 -9.14 14.01 4.89
CA SER A 57 -8.48 15.29 4.53
C SER A 57 -7.26 15.09 3.62
N ILE A 58 -6.62 13.92 3.71
CA ILE A 58 -5.51 13.48 2.86
C ILE A 58 -5.82 12.07 2.37
N SER A 59 -5.90 11.89 1.06
CA SER A 59 -6.04 10.57 0.44
C SER A 59 -4.67 10.02 0.03
N GLN A 60 -4.48 8.72 0.24
CA GLN A 60 -3.28 7.99 -0.19
C GLN A 60 -3.47 7.33 -1.56
N TRP A 61 -4.62 7.51 -2.20
CA TRP A 61 -5.07 6.76 -3.38
C TRP A 61 -4.18 6.93 -4.60
N ASP A 62 -3.93 8.16 -5.03
CA ASP A 62 -3.21 8.41 -6.28
C ASP A 62 -1.74 7.98 -6.18
N ALA A 63 -1.08 8.34 -5.06
CA ALA A 63 0.28 7.90 -4.78
C ALA A 63 0.37 6.37 -4.75
N THR A 64 -0.58 5.70 -4.08
CA THR A 64 -0.67 4.24 -4.06
C THR A 64 -0.76 3.66 -5.47
N ARG A 65 -1.70 4.15 -6.28
CA ARG A 65 -1.96 3.62 -7.62
C ARG A 65 -0.77 3.81 -8.55
N VAL A 66 -0.16 5.00 -8.55
CA VAL A 66 0.99 5.31 -9.41
C VAL A 66 2.19 4.46 -9.03
N THR A 67 2.48 4.33 -7.74
CA THR A 67 3.59 3.48 -7.28
C THR A 67 3.36 2.01 -7.61
N LEU A 68 2.15 1.47 -7.35
CA LEU A 68 1.84 0.07 -7.68
C LEU A 68 1.86 -0.19 -9.19
N ALA A 69 1.40 0.76 -10.01
CA ALA A 69 1.51 0.66 -11.46
C ALA A 69 2.98 0.62 -11.92
N GLY A 70 3.86 1.43 -11.30
CA GLY A 70 5.31 1.38 -11.54
C GLY A 70 5.96 0.05 -11.14
N LEU A 71 5.32 -0.71 -10.24
CA LEU A 71 5.73 -2.07 -9.84
C LEU A 71 5.04 -3.18 -10.66
N GLY A 72 4.19 -2.82 -11.62
CA GLY A 72 3.48 -3.77 -12.48
C GLY A 72 2.12 -4.25 -11.96
N CYS A 73 1.62 -3.72 -10.84
CA CYS A 73 0.32 -4.08 -10.28
C CYS A 73 -0.75 -3.04 -10.65
N GLN A 74 -1.72 -3.44 -11.48
CA GLN A 74 -2.86 -2.59 -11.87
C GLN A 74 -4.15 -2.97 -11.13
N ASN A 75 -4.20 -4.15 -10.50
CA ASN A 75 -5.36 -4.63 -9.76
C ASN A 75 -5.39 -4.02 -8.35
N VAL A 76 -5.80 -2.75 -8.29
CA VAL A 76 -5.83 -1.95 -7.08
C VAL A 76 -7.25 -1.44 -6.84
N SER A 77 -7.79 -1.71 -5.65
CA SER A 77 -9.12 -1.23 -5.24
C SER A 77 -9.07 -0.39 -3.98
N ARG A 78 -10.01 0.55 -3.83
CA ARG A 78 -10.23 1.33 -2.61
C ARG A 78 -11.43 0.79 -1.85
N ALA A 79 -11.29 0.56 -0.55
CA ALA A 79 -12.37 0.26 0.38
C ALA A 79 -12.60 1.49 1.26
N ALA A 80 -13.62 2.28 0.93
CA ALA A 80 -13.99 3.45 1.72
C ALA A 80 -14.87 3.05 2.91
N PHE A 81 -14.74 3.78 4.02
CA PHE A 81 -15.55 3.64 5.23
C PHE A 81 -15.82 5.00 5.87
#